data_AF-A0A8J7X1Q8-F1
#
_entry.id   AF-A0A8J7X1Q8-F1
#
_cell.length_a   1.000
_cell.length_b   1.000
_cell.length_c   1.000
_cell.angle_alpha   90.00
_cell.angle_beta   90.00
_cell.angle_gamma   90.00
#
_symmetry.space_group_name_H-M   'P 1'
#
loop_
_entity.id
_entity.type
_entity.pdbx_description
1 polymer ?
#
loop_
_entity_poly.entity_id
_entity_poly.type
_entity_poly.pdbx_seq_one_letter_code
_entity_poly.pdbx_strand_id
1 'polypeptide(L)' 'MTREARLLLVEDEEDDIVIGLDAFKKAKIKNIVDVARSGEDALDYLEGRGKYSGYSPPGIMF' A
#
# COMPACT_ATOMS: atom_id res chain seq x y z
N MET A 1 -15.81 -3.92 -15.90
CA MET A 1 -14.35 -3.93 -15.80
C MET A 1 -13.99 -3.83 -14.33
N THR A 2 -13.56 -4.93 -13.70
CA THR A 2 -13.08 -4.90 -12.32
C THR A 2 -11.71 -4.22 -12.31
N ARG A 3 -11.67 -2.98 -11.84
CA ARG A 3 -10.43 -2.24 -11.65
C ARG A 3 -9.66 -2.96 -10.54
N GLU A 4 -8.42 -3.35 -10.79
CA GLU A 4 -7.60 -4.01 -9.75
C GLU A 4 -7.47 -3.05 -8.56
N ALA A 5 -7.93 -3.49 -7.38
CA ALA A 5 -7.91 -2.67 -6.18
C ALA A 5 -6.46 -2.40 -5.77
N ARG A 6 -6.10 -1.16 -5.47
CA ARG A 6 -4.76 -0.88 -4.96
C ARG A 6 -4.66 -1.28 -3.49
N LEU A 7 -3.54 -1.87 -3.08
CA LEU A 7 -3.27 -2.23 -1.69
C LEU A 7 -2.31 -1.21 -1.08
N LEU A 8 -2.55 -0.86 0.19
CA LEU A 8 -1.62 -0.09 1.00
C LEU A 8 -1.16 -0.96 2.17
N LEU A 9 0.15 -1.16 2.31
CA LEU A 9 0.77 -1.77 3.48
C LEU A 9 1.32 -0.66 4.38
N VAL A 10 0.87 -0.59 5.63
CA VAL A 10 1.37 0.39 6.61
C VAL A 10 2.29 -0.31 7.60
N GLU A 11 3.59 -0.15 7.42
CA GLU A 11 4.59 -0.84 8.24
C GLU A 11 5.85 0.03 8.35
N ASP A 12 6.39 0.21 9.56
CA ASP A 12 7.53 1.09 9.83
C ASP A 12 8.87 0.34 9.90
N GLU A 13 8.83 -0.98 10.14
CA GLU A 13 10.00 -1.85 10.17
C GLU A 13 10.32 -2.44 8.77
N GLU A 14 11.61 -2.45 8.37
CA GLU A 14 12.00 -2.84 7.01
C GLU A 14 11.91 -4.34 6.70
N ASP A 15 12.30 -5.20 7.63
CA ASP A 15 12.17 -6.65 7.54
C ASP A 15 10.69 -7.07 7.40
N ASP A 16 9.78 -6.46 8.15
CA ASP A 16 8.33 -6.72 8.11
C ASP A 16 7.71 -6.25 6.79
N ILE A 17 8.14 -5.11 6.25
CA ILE A 17 7.78 -4.69 4.88
C ILE A 17 8.20 -5.77 3.87
N VAL A 18 9.44 -6.25 3.94
CA VAL A 18 9.97 -7.26 3.01
C VAL A 18 9.19 -8.57 3.13
N ILE A 19 8.90 -9.01 4.36
CA ILE A 19 8.10 -10.21 4.64
C ILE A 19 6.69 -10.06 4.07
N GLY A 20 6.03 -8.91 4.28
CA GLY A 20 4.69 -8.63 3.77
C GLY A 20 4.64 -8.63 2.24
N LEU A 21 5.59 -7.96 1.60
CA LEU A 21 5.70 -7.93 0.13
C LEU A 21 5.96 -9.32 -0.46
N ASP A 22 6.82 -10.12 0.17
CA ASP A 22 7.07 -11.50 -0.26
C ASP A 22 5.83 -12.39 -0.07
N ALA A 23 5.06 -12.20 1.00
CA ALA A 23 3.80 -12.90 1.22
C ALA A 23 2.77 -12.57 0.12
N PHE A 24 2.60 -11.30 -0.26
CA PHE A 24 1.72 -10.91 -1.37
C PHE A 24 2.17 -11.49 -2.71
N LYS A 25 3.48 -11.50 -2.96
CA LYS A 25 4.07 -12.12 -4.15
C LYS A 25 3.81 -13.63 -4.20
N LYS A 26 4.00 -14.34 -3.09
CA LYS A 26 3.72 -15.78 -2.96
C LYS A 26 2.23 -16.09 -3.15
N ALA A 27 1.35 -15.21 -2.67
CA ALA A 27 -0.10 -15.30 -2.88
C ALA A 27 -0.53 -14.97 -4.33
N LYS A 28 0.40 -14.60 -5.21
CA LYS A 28 0.15 -14.23 -6.62
C LYS A 28 -0.86 -13.09 -6.77
N ILE A 29 -0.87 -12.17 -5.80
CA ILE A 29 -1.66 -10.94 -5.88
C ILE A 29 -1.07 -10.08 -7.00
N LYS A 30 -1.91 -9.66 -7.94
CA LYS A 30 -1.51 -8.83 -9.10
C LYS A 30 -1.69 -7.34 -8.86
N ASN A 31 -2.39 -7.00 -7.78
CA ASN A 31 -2.69 -5.65 -7.37
C ASN A 31 -1.40 -4.85 -7.12
N ILE A 32 -1.44 -3.55 -7.43
CA ILE A 32 -0.38 -2.62 -7.05
C ILE A 32 -0.38 -2.52 -5.51
N VAL A 33 0.79 -2.75 -4.90
CA VAL A 33 1.01 -2.58 -3.46
C VAL A 33 1.89 -1.36 -3.25
N ASP A 34 1.36 -0.35 -2.58
CA ASP A 34 2.13 0.78 -2.07
C ASP A 34 2.45 0.56 -0.59
N VAL A 35 3.54 1.17 -0.11
CA VAL A 35 3.97 1.07 1.29
C VAL A 35 3.99 2.46 1.92
N ALA A 36 3.33 2.62 3.06
CA ALA A 36 3.45 3.77 3.93
C ALA A 36 4.25 3.39 5.18
N ARG A 37 5.27 4.19 5.52
CA ARG A 37 6.22 3.86 6.61
C ARG A 37 5.82 4.41 7.99
N SER A 38 4.64 5.01 8.09
CA SER A 38 4.09 5.51 9.34
C SER A 38 2.59 5.75 9.20
N GLY A 39 1.90 5.95 10.32
CA GLY A 39 0.49 6.35 10.30
C GLY A 39 0.27 7.71 9.63
N GLU A 40 1.20 8.66 9.78
CA GLU A 40 1.12 9.96 9.10
C GLU A 40 1.29 9.81 7.58
N ASP A 41 2.23 8.98 7.14
CA ASP A 41 2.44 8.69 5.71
C ASP A 41 1.21 7.97 5.11
N ALA A 42 0.54 7.11 5.90
CA ALA A 42 -0.71 6.47 5.50
C ALA A 42 -1.87 7.45 5.41
N LEU A 43 -1.98 8.42 6.33
CA LEU A 43 -2.99 9.48 6.25
C LEU A 43 -2.75 10.38 5.04
N ASP A 44 -1.49 10.75 4.77
CA ASP A 44 -1.13 11.49 3.57
C ASP A 44 -1.49 10.71 2.29
N TYR A 45 -1.33 9.39 2.31
CA TYR A 45 -1.77 8.52 1.22
C TYR A 45 -3.28 8.59 1.01
N LEU A 46 -4.05 8.38 2.08
CA LEU A 46 -5.51 8.32 2.03
C LEU A 46 -6.15 9.65 1.62
N GLU A 47 -5.56 10.77 2.06
CA GLU A 47 -6.00 12.11 1.69
C GLU A 47 -5.44 12.59 0.35
N GLY A 48 -4.52 11.83 -0.26
CA GLY A 48 -3.88 12.21 -1.52
C GLY A 48 -3.01 13.46 -1.40
N ARG A 49 -2.33 13.64 -0.26
CA ARG A 49 -1.47 14.80 0.03
C ARG A 49 -0.02 14.52 -0.38
N GLY A 50 0.74 15.60 -0.57
CA GLY A 50 2.18 15.54 -0.82
C GLY A 50 2.54 14.63 -2.00
N LYS A 51 3.39 13.62 -1.73
CA LYS A 51 3.87 12.67 -2.75
C LYS A 51 2.78 11.75 -3.32
N TYR A 52 1.61 11.67 -2.68
CA TYR A 52 0.48 10.85 -3.11
C TYR A 52 -0.58 11.62 -3.90
N SER A 53 -0.32 12.89 -4.23
CA SER A 53 -1.21 13.67 -5.08
C SER A 53 -1.45 12.98 -6.42
N GLY A 54 -2.71 12.71 -6.75
CA GLY A 54 -3.12 12.00 -7.97
C GLY A 54 -3.11 10.47 -7.87
N TYR A 55 -2.77 9.90 -6.71
CA TYR A 55 -2.91 8.47 -6.48
C TYR A 55 -4.39 8.11 -6.40
N SER A 56 -4.74 6.91 -6.88
CA SER A 56 -6.07 6.36 -6.60
C SER A 56 -6.08 5.85 -5.15
N PRO A 57 -7.15 6.10 -4.37
CA PRO A 57 -7.28 5.58 -3.02
C PRO A 57 -7.09 4.05 -2.99
N PRO A 58 -6.54 3.51 -1.88
CA PRO A 58 -6.41 2.07 -1.76
C PRO A 58 -7.79 1.46 -1.56
N GLY A 59 -8.02 0.29 -2.16
CA GLY A 59 -9.25 -0.48 -1.95
C GLY A 59 -9.19 -1.34 -0.69
N ILE A 60 -7.99 -1.69 -0.24
CA ILE A 60 -7.71 -2.50 0.95
C ILE A 60 -6.43 -1.96 1.59
N MET A 61 -6.39 -1.91 2.92
CA MET A 61 -5.25 -1.50 3.72
C MET A 61 -4.89 -2.63 4.69
N PHE A 62 -3.59 -2.92 4.80
CA PHE A 62 -2.99 -3.90 5.71
C PHE A 62 -2.11 -3.18 6.72
#